data_AF-A0A2T0MSI2-F1
#
_entry.id   AF-A0A2T0MSI2-F1
#
_cell.length_a   1.000
_cell.length_b   1.000
_cell.length_c   1.000
_cell.angle_alpha   90.00
_cell.angle_beta   90.00
_cell.angle_gamma   90.00
#
_symmetry.space_group_name_H-M   'P 1'
#
loop_
_entity.id
_entity.type
_entity.pdbx_description
1 polymer ?
#
loop_
_entity_poly.entity_id
_entity_poly.type
_entity_poly.pdbx_seq_one_letter_code
_entity_poly.pdbx_strand_id
1 'polypeptide(L)'
;MDILSRVSERINAAPVLTDEDRDFLLARRHELQSAYDALTFPLAACAVHGDAHNENLIKTTGGNVLLIDFERFAFGPPETDLAVTAIEHTIGWGTRAEYDRFTERYGFDVLAWEGYPVLRDINELKMTTWLMQNVSENEPIAHEFRNRMHSLRNPDMLRRWRAF
;
A
#
# COMPACT_ATOMS: atom_id res chain seq x y z
N MET A 1 -15.09 2.39 4.06
CA MET A 1 -14.16 2.08 2.95
C MET A 1 -13.63 0.67 3.18
N ASP A 2 -13.71 -0.22 2.20
CA ASP A 2 -13.03 -1.53 2.29
C ASP A 2 -11.61 -1.40 1.69
N ILE A 3 -10.64 -1.14 2.56
CA ILE A 3 -9.24 -0.90 2.20
C ILE A 3 -8.54 -2.15 1.62
N LEU A 4 -9.10 -3.34 1.85
CA LEU A 4 -8.54 -4.65 1.45
C LEU A 4 -9.41 -5.40 0.43
N SER A 5 -10.44 -4.77 -0.15
CA SER A 5 -11.39 -5.38 -1.09
C SER A 5 -10.72 -6.20 -2.21
N ARG A 6 -9.84 -5.58 -3.00
CA ARG A 6 -9.13 -6.25 -4.12
C ARG A 6 -8.13 -7.32 -3.68
N VAL A 7 -7.71 -7.35 -2.42
CA VAL A 7 -6.73 -8.33 -1.92
C VAL A 7 -7.33 -9.74 -1.95
N SER A 8 -8.56 -9.93 -1.48
CA SER A 8 -9.24 -11.24 -1.51
C SER A 8 -9.41 -11.76 -2.92
N GLU A 9 -9.86 -10.90 -3.84
CA GLU A 9 -10.09 -11.25 -5.24
C GLU A 9 -8.80 -11.72 -5.89
N ARG A 10 -7.69 -10.99 -5.69
CA ARG A 10 -6.37 -11.35 -6.22
C ARG A 10 -5.86 -12.66 -5.64
N ILE A 11 -5.97 -12.86 -4.32
CA ILE A 11 -5.56 -14.11 -3.67
C ILE A 11 -6.33 -15.28 -4.28
N ASN A 12 -7.66 -15.19 -4.33
CA ASN A 12 -8.52 -16.27 -4.83
C ASN A 12 -8.32 -16.57 -6.31
N ALA A 13 -8.05 -15.56 -7.14
CA ALA A 13 -7.84 -15.72 -8.57
C ALA A 13 -6.44 -16.24 -8.95
N ALA A 14 -5.46 -16.21 -8.04
CA ALA A 14 -4.07 -16.55 -8.36
C ALA A 14 -3.81 -18.07 -8.38
N PRO A 15 -3.55 -18.68 -9.55
CA PRO A 15 -3.24 -20.11 -9.64
C PRO A 15 -1.81 -20.43 -9.20
N VAL A 16 -0.94 -19.42 -9.11
CA VAL A 16 0.49 -19.57 -8.78
C VAL A 16 0.73 -19.81 -7.28
N LEU A 17 -0.26 -19.55 -6.44
CA LEU A 17 -0.14 -19.73 -5.00
C LEU A 17 -0.22 -21.21 -4.63
N THR A 18 0.70 -21.64 -3.77
CA THR A 18 0.51 -22.86 -2.97
C THR A 18 -0.66 -22.66 -2.01
N ASP A 19 -1.28 -23.75 -1.54
CA ASP A 19 -2.33 -23.66 -0.53
C ASP A 19 -1.83 -22.98 0.77
N GLU A 20 -0.57 -23.24 1.16
CA GLU A 20 0.06 -22.60 2.31
C GLU A 20 0.22 -21.08 2.15
N ASP A 21 0.60 -20.61 0.96
CA ASP A 21 0.72 -19.17 0.70
C ASP A 21 -0.65 -18.49 0.65
N ARG A 22 -1.65 -19.18 0.10
CA ARG A 22 -3.04 -18.71 0.06
C ARG A 22 -3.60 -18.54 1.47
N ASP A 23 -3.47 -19.57 2.30
CA ASP A 23 -3.95 -19.56 3.69
C ASP A 23 -3.25 -18.47 4.51
N PHE A 24 -1.93 -18.32 4.34
CA PHE A 24 -1.16 -17.25 4.97
C PHE A 24 -1.68 -15.85 4.58
N LEU A 25 -1.87 -15.58 3.29
CA LEU A 25 -2.32 -14.27 2.81
C LEU A 25 -3.75 -13.95 3.27
N LEU A 26 -4.65 -14.94 3.30
CA LEU A 26 -6.02 -14.76 3.79
C LEU A 26 -6.04 -14.51 5.31
N ALA A 27 -5.25 -15.25 6.08
CA ALA A 27 -5.11 -15.03 7.52
C ALA A 27 -4.55 -13.62 7.80
N ARG A 28 -3.48 -13.23 7.11
CA ARG A 28 -2.88 -11.90 7.25
C ARG A 28 -3.84 -10.78 6.85
N ARG A 29 -4.65 -10.97 5.79
CA ARG A 29 -5.72 -10.02 5.44
C ARG A 29 -6.71 -9.85 6.59
N HIS A 30 -7.18 -10.94 7.19
CA HIS A 30 -8.14 -10.88 8.29
C HIS A 30 -7.58 -10.19 9.53
N GLU A 31 -6.33 -10.51 9.90
CA GLU A 31 -5.58 -9.84 10.97
C GLU A 31 -5.50 -8.33 10.74
N LEU A 32 -5.11 -7.92 9.52
CA LEU A 32 -4.96 -6.50 9.17
C LEU A 32 -6.29 -5.75 9.10
N GLN A 33 -7.37 -6.40 8.65
CA GLN A 33 -8.70 -5.81 8.69
C GLN A 33 -9.12 -5.53 10.14
N SER A 34 -8.92 -6.50 11.03
CA SER A 34 -9.24 -6.34 12.46
C SER A 34 -8.39 -5.23 13.11
N ALA A 35 -7.11 -5.16 12.76
CA ALA A 35 -6.20 -4.12 13.25
C ALA A 35 -6.59 -2.74 12.73
N TYR A 36 -6.99 -2.63 11.46
CA TYR A 36 -7.48 -1.39 10.85
C TYR A 36 -8.75 -0.87 11.52
N ASP A 37 -9.71 -1.76 11.76
CA ASP A 37 -10.99 -1.41 12.39
C ASP A 37 -10.82 -0.95 13.85
N ALA A 38 -9.70 -1.31 14.49
CA ALA A 38 -9.33 -0.88 15.84
C ALA A 38 -8.56 0.46 15.87
N LEU A 39 -8.17 1.02 14.72
CA LEU A 39 -7.43 2.28 14.68
C LEU A 39 -8.29 3.47 15.12
N THR A 40 -7.69 4.35 15.91
CA THR A 40 -8.22 5.69 16.15
C THR A 40 -7.50 6.69 15.25
N PHE A 41 -8.20 7.22 14.26
CA PHE A 41 -7.63 8.17 13.30
C PHE A 41 -7.59 9.58 13.89
N PRO A 42 -6.42 10.25 13.91
CA PRO A 42 -6.28 11.60 14.48
C PRO A 42 -6.89 12.70 13.61
N LEU A 43 -6.95 12.52 12.29
CA LEU A 43 -7.51 13.51 11.37
C LEU A 43 -9.01 13.31 11.17
N ALA A 44 -9.72 14.40 10.92
CA ALA A 44 -11.12 14.34 10.54
C ALA A 44 -11.27 13.65 9.18
N ALA A 45 -12.28 12.78 9.06
CA ALA A 45 -12.58 12.12 7.80
C ALA A 45 -12.89 13.14 6.69
N CYS A 46 -12.43 12.84 5.48
CA CYS A 46 -12.58 13.68 4.31
C CYS A 46 -12.74 12.82 3.05
N ALA A 47 -12.79 13.48 1.88
CA ALA A 47 -12.72 12.81 0.60
C ALA A 47 -11.32 12.22 0.41
N VAL A 48 -11.25 10.90 0.22
CA VAL A 48 -10.01 10.15 -0.02
C VAL A 48 -10.06 9.48 -1.39
N HIS A 49 -8.91 9.41 -2.05
CA HIS A 49 -8.73 8.77 -3.34
C HIS A 49 -8.82 7.24 -3.24
N GLY A 50 -8.22 6.66 -2.20
CA GLY A 50 -8.13 5.21 -1.98
C GLY A 50 -7.02 4.50 -2.77
N ASP A 51 -6.31 5.23 -3.65
CA ASP A 51 -5.14 4.76 -4.41
C ASP A 51 -4.20 5.93 -4.81
N ALA A 52 -3.86 6.79 -3.86
CA ALA A 52 -3.16 8.06 -4.11
C ALA A 52 -1.65 7.92 -4.41
N HIS A 53 -1.26 7.10 -5.39
CA HIS A 53 0.13 6.94 -5.82
C HIS A 53 0.51 7.86 -7.01
N ASN A 54 1.81 8.04 -7.26
CA ASN A 54 2.32 8.98 -8.26
C ASN A 54 1.83 8.73 -9.70
N GLU A 55 1.60 7.47 -10.09
CA GLU A 55 1.07 7.14 -11.43
C GLU A 55 -0.37 7.65 -11.66
N ASN A 56 -1.09 8.03 -10.59
CA ASN A 56 -2.42 8.63 -10.68
C ASN A 56 -2.36 10.17 -10.76
N LEU A 57 -1.17 10.75 -10.91
CA LEU A 57 -0.95 12.19 -11.07
C LEU A 57 -0.47 12.50 -12.49
N ILE A 58 -1.24 13.30 -13.23
CA ILE A 58 -0.84 13.83 -14.54
C ILE A 58 -0.46 15.29 -14.40
N LYS A 59 0.81 15.61 -14.67
CA LYS A 59 1.27 17.00 -14.78
C LYS A 59 1.03 17.51 -16.19
N THR A 60 0.15 18.49 -16.32
CA THR A 60 -0.14 19.16 -17.59
C THR A 60 1.00 20.09 -18.02
N THR A 61 1.05 20.43 -19.31
CA THR A 61 2.05 21.37 -19.87
C THR A 61 1.98 22.76 -19.23
N GLY A 62 0.81 23.17 -18.75
CA GLY A 62 0.59 24.43 -18.01
C GLY A 62 0.99 24.38 -16.53
N GLY A 63 1.49 23.23 -16.04
CA GLY A 63 1.95 23.07 -14.66
C GLY A 63 0.87 22.63 -13.65
N ASN A 64 -0.40 22.52 -14.06
CA ASN A 64 -1.46 21.95 -13.22
C ASN A 64 -1.25 20.45 -13.04
N VAL A 65 -1.59 19.93 -11.87
CA VAL A 65 -1.62 18.49 -11.57
C VAL A 65 -3.07 18.03 -11.57
N LEU A 66 -3.36 17.01 -12.37
CA LEU A 66 -4.65 16.31 -12.41
C LEU A 66 -4.52 15.00 -11.65
N LEU A 67 -5.44 14.74 -10.74
CA LEU A 67 -5.62 13.45 -10.11
C LEU A 67 -6.61 12.64 -10.94
N ILE A 68 -6.31 11.36 -11.18
CA ILE A 68 -7.12 10.45 -12.01
C ILE A 68 -7.35 9.12 -11.28
N ASP A 69 -8.21 8.26 -11.83
CA ASP A 69 -8.51 6.91 -11.32
C ASP A 69 -9.25 6.86 -9.97
N PHE A 70 -10.46 7.44 -9.97
CA PHE A 70 -11.33 7.55 -8.79
C PHE A 70 -12.18 6.29 -8.51
N GLU A 71 -11.80 5.11 -9.02
CA GLU A 71 -12.56 3.87 -8.76
C GLU A 71 -12.68 3.51 -7.27
N ARG A 72 -11.74 4.00 -6.44
CA ARG A 72 -11.70 3.76 -4.99
C ARG A 72 -12.04 4.98 -4.14
N PHE A 73 -12.56 6.02 -4.77
CA PHE A 73 -12.92 7.24 -4.08
C PHE A 73 -13.92 6.96 -2.96
N ALA A 74 -13.64 7.47 -1.78
CA ALA A 74 -14.46 7.25 -0.60
C ALA A 74 -14.45 8.47 0.32
N PHE A 75 -15.36 8.46 1.29
CA PHE A 75 -15.28 9.35 2.44
C PHE A 75 -14.68 8.56 3.62
N GLY A 76 -13.57 9.03 4.19
CA GLY A 76 -12.80 8.24 5.14
C GLY A 76 -11.57 8.97 5.71
N PRO A 77 -10.74 8.26 6.48
CA PRO A 77 -9.55 8.83 7.12
C PRO A 77 -8.46 9.15 6.09
N PRO A 78 -8.01 10.42 5.96
CA PRO A 78 -6.98 10.81 4.99
C PRO A 78 -5.64 10.07 5.14
N GLU A 79 -5.34 9.57 6.34
CA GLU A 79 -4.13 8.82 6.66
C GLU A 79 -3.95 7.62 5.73
N THR A 80 -5.03 7.06 5.17
CA THR A 80 -4.95 5.95 4.23
C THR A 80 -4.33 6.32 2.89
N ASP A 81 -4.55 7.55 2.41
CA ASP A 81 -3.89 8.07 1.20
C ASP A 81 -2.45 8.49 1.52
N LEU A 82 -2.23 9.14 2.67
CA LEU A 82 -0.88 9.55 3.11
C LEU A 82 0.07 8.35 3.27
N ALA A 83 -0.47 7.23 3.76
CA ALA A 83 0.29 6.02 3.98
C ALA A 83 0.93 5.47 2.69
N VAL A 84 0.37 5.77 1.50
CA VAL A 84 0.92 5.36 0.20
C VAL A 84 2.27 6.01 -0.04
N THR A 85 2.38 7.34 0.10
CA THR A 85 3.66 8.04 -0.04
C THR A 85 4.64 7.65 1.07
N ALA A 86 4.14 7.40 2.28
CA ALA A 86 4.98 7.00 3.40
C ALA A 86 5.60 5.60 3.22
N ILE A 87 4.85 4.60 2.78
CA ILE A 87 5.42 3.27 2.50
C ILE A 87 6.49 3.36 1.41
N GLU A 88 6.22 4.07 0.31
CA GLU A 88 7.18 4.29 -0.79
C GLU A 88 8.49 4.85 -0.25
N HIS A 89 8.42 5.88 0.60
CA HIS A 89 9.61 6.43 1.25
C HIS A 89 10.36 5.38 2.11
N THR A 90 9.64 4.62 2.95
CA THR A 90 10.28 3.65 3.87
C THR A 90 10.93 2.46 3.17
N ILE A 91 10.47 2.10 1.97
CA ILE A 91 11.09 1.05 1.14
C ILE A 91 12.16 1.61 0.19
N GLY A 92 12.47 2.91 0.30
CA GLY A 92 13.55 3.57 -0.44
C GLY A 92 13.16 4.15 -1.79
N TRP A 93 11.86 4.28 -2.08
CA TRP A 93 11.36 4.90 -3.30
C TRP A 93 11.13 6.39 -3.04
N GLY A 94 12.10 7.20 -3.46
CA GLY A 94 12.14 8.64 -3.17
C GLY A 94 13.11 8.99 -2.04
N THR A 95 13.37 10.29 -1.88
CA THR A 95 14.33 10.82 -0.93
C THR A 95 13.68 11.27 0.37
N ARG A 96 14.44 11.28 1.46
CA ARG A 96 13.99 11.83 2.75
C ARG A 96 13.50 13.29 2.62
N ALA A 97 14.22 14.11 1.85
CA ALA A 97 13.85 15.50 1.63
C ALA A 97 12.53 15.67 0.85
N GLU A 98 12.18 14.73 -0.04
CA GLU A 98 10.87 14.73 -0.71
C GLU A 98 9.75 14.40 0.28
N TYR A 99 9.95 13.39 1.13
CA TYR A 99 8.97 13.01 2.15
C TYR A 99 8.77 14.11 3.21
N ASP A 100 9.84 14.76 3.66
CA ASP A 100 9.76 15.89 4.60
C ASP A 100 8.95 17.06 4.01
N ARG A 101 9.16 17.38 2.71
CA ARG A 101 8.34 18.40 2.04
C ARG A 101 6.87 18.00 1.90
N PHE A 102 6.60 16.72 1.63
CA PHE A 102 5.24 16.21 1.53
C PHE A 102 4.49 16.38 2.86
N THR A 103 5.09 15.95 3.97
CA THR A 103 4.49 16.05 5.30
C THR A 103 4.36 17.49 5.78
N GLU A 104 5.35 18.35 5.51
CA GLU A 104 5.27 19.80 5.80
C GLU A 104 4.09 20.45 5.06
N ARG A 105 3.89 20.12 3.78
CA ARG A 105 2.80 20.68 2.97
C ARG A 105 1.44 20.15 3.35
N TYR A 106 1.36 18.88 3.73
CA TYR A 106 0.10 18.28 4.18
C TYR A 106 -0.27 18.73 5.60
N GLY A 107 0.73 18.98 6.45
CA GLY A 107 0.54 19.34 7.86
C GLY A 107 0.37 18.14 8.80
N PHE A 108 0.66 16.92 8.32
CA PHE A 108 0.62 15.70 9.12
C PHE A 108 1.67 14.70 8.64
N ASP A 109 2.45 14.14 9.56
CA ASP A 109 3.39 13.06 9.29
C ASP A 109 2.81 11.73 9.78
N VAL A 110 2.40 10.89 8.84
CA VAL A 110 1.84 9.57 9.16
C VAL A 110 2.91 8.66 9.79
N LEU A 111 4.20 8.81 9.48
CA LEU A 111 5.26 7.98 10.09
C LEU A 111 5.39 8.20 11.60
N ALA A 112 5.02 9.38 12.08
CA ALA A 112 5.05 9.73 13.50
C ALA A 112 3.81 9.22 14.27
N TRP A 113 2.78 8.73 13.56
CA TRP A 113 1.55 8.25 14.16
C TRP A 113 1.61 6.75 14.51
N GLU A 114 1.16 6.40 15.71
CA GLU A 114 1.18 5.02 16.23
C GLU A 114 0.37 4.01 15.40
N GLY A 115 -0.62 4.47 14.63
CA GLY A 115 -1.42 3.63 13.74
C GLY A 115 -0.76 3.30 12.40
N TYR A 116 0.32 3.99 12.05
CA TYR A 116 0.99 3.79 10.76
C TYR A 116 1.48 2.36 10.49
N PRO A 117 2.04 1.61 11.45
CA PRO A 117 2.46 0.22 11.20
C PRO A 117 1.34 -0.65 10.61
N VAL A 118 0.08 -0.42 11.00
CA VAL A 118 -1.08 -1.14 10.42
C VAL A 118 -1.29 -0.74 8.96
N LEU A 119 -1.27 0.56 8.64
CA LEU A 119 -1.41 1.03 7.26
C LEU A 119 -0.23 0.63 6.37
N ARG A 120 0.99 0.60 6.92
CA ARG A 120 2.18 0.07 6.26
C ARG A 120 1.96 -1.38 5.86
N ASP A 121 1.58 -2.23 6.80
CA ASP A 121 1.40 -3.67 6.56
C ASP A 121 0.24 -3.95 5.57
N ILE A 122 -0.81 -3.14 5.60
CA ILE A 122 -1.89 -3.18 4.59
C ILE A 122 -1.35 -2.85 3.20
N ASN A 123 -0.54 -1.79 3.06
CA ASN A 123 0.03 -1.43 1.77
C ASN A 123 1.03 -2.49 1.29
N GLU A 124 1.85 -3.04 2.18
CA GLU A 124 2.75 -4.16 1.85
C GLU A 124 1.98 -5.37 1.29
N LEU A 125 0.84 -5.72 1.89
CA LEU A 125 -0.04 -6.79 1.40
C LEU A 125 -0.67 -6.44 0.05
N LYS A 126 -1.16 -5.20 -0.12
CA LYS A 126 -1.71 -4.71 -1.41
C LYS A 126 -0.66 -4.76 -2.52
N MET A 127 0.55 -4.28 -2.26
CA MET A 127 1.66 -4.25 -3.22
C MET A 127 2.12 -5.67 -3.59
N THR A 128 2.15 -6.59 -2.63
CA THR A 128 2.52 -7.99 -2.87
C THR A 128 1.48 -8.72 -3.73
N THR A 129 0.20 -8.58 -3.37
CA THR A 129 -0.90 -9.23 -4.09
C THR A 129 -1.15 -8.60 -5.45
N TRP A 130 -0.86 -7.31 -5.64
CA TRP A 130 -0.85 -6.68 -6.96
C TRP A 130 0.22 -7.31 -7.87
N LEU A 131 1.46 -7.40 -7.38
CA LEU A 131 2.61 -7.94 -8.12
C LEU A 131 2.38 -9.39 -8.53
N MET A 132 1.75 -10.17 -7.65
CA MET A 132 1.40 -11.58 -7.87
C MET A 132 0.67 -11.84 -9.19
N GLN A 133 -0.15 -10.89 -9.66
CA GLN A 133 -0.95 -11.03 -10.87
C GLN A 133 -0.09 -11.18 -12.13
N ASN A 134 1.16 -10.69 -12.11
CA ASN A 134 2.07 -10.69 -13.26
C ASN A 134 3.19 -11.75 -13.14
N VAL A 135 3.14 -12.63 -12.13
CA VAL A 135 4.23 -13.57 -11.81
C VAL A 135 4.46 -14.59 -12.93
N SER A 136 3.40 -15.06 -13.60
CA SER A 136 3.52 -16.03 -14.70
C SER A 136 4.16 -15.45 -15.96
N GLU A 137 4.26 -14.13 -16.07
CA GLU A 137 4.67 -13.44 -17.29
C GLU A 137 6.16 -13.05 -17.27
N ASN A 138 6.81 -13.02 -16.10
CA ASN A 138 8.14 -12.42 -15.95
C ASN A 138 8.90 -12.99 -14.73
N GLU A 139 10.03 -13.66 -14.96
CA GLU A 139 10.84 -14.29 -13.89
C GLU A 139 11.37 -13.30 -12.84
N PRO A 140 11.89 -12.10 -13.21
CA PRO A 140 12.15 -11.03 -12.25
C PRO A 140 10.97 -10.68 -11.32
N ILE A 141 9.73 -10.65 -11.84
CA ILE A 141 8.52 -10.41 -11.05
C ILE A 141 8.28 -11.58 -10.09
N ALA A 142 8.44 -12.82 -10.56
CA ALA A 142 8.33 -14.02 -9.73
C ALA A 142 9.35 -14.06 -8.58
N HIS A 143 10.58 -13.64 -8.84
CA HIS A 143 11.62 -13.52 -7.82
C HIS A 143 11.27 -12.46 -6.77
N GLU A 144 10.83 -11.28 -7.21
CA GLU A 144 10.40 -10.23 -6.29
C GLU A 144 9.18 -10.64 -5.47
N PHE A 145 8.18 -11.30 -6.07
CA PHE A 145 7.03 -11.81 -5.35
C PHE A 145 7.45 -12.73 -4.19
N ARG A 146 8.40 -13.65 -4.43
CA ARG A 146 8.97 -14.51 -3.36
C ARG A 146 9.68 -13.71 -2.27
N ASN A 147 10.44 -12.70 -2.63
CA ASN A 147 11.10 -11.79 -1.69
C ASN A 147 10.08 -11.04 -0.80
N ARG A 148 8.97 -10.55 -1.40
CA ARG A 148 7.90 -9.88 -0.66
C ARG A 148 7.15 -10.84 0.26
N MET A 149 6.82 -12.05 -0.20
CA MET A 149 6.22 -13.10 0.63
C MET A 149 7.09 -13.46 1.83
N HIS A 150 8.40 -13.62 1.62
CA HIS A 150 9.35 -13.85 2.70
C HIS A 150 9.37 -12.69 3.71
N SER A 151 9.33 -11.45 3.22
CA SER A 151 9.30 -10.24 4.08
C SER A 151 8.00 -10.13 4.89
N LEU A 152 6.84 -10.44 4.29
CA LEU A 152 5.54 -10.44 4.99
C LEU A 152 5.48 -11.46 6.14
N ARG A 153 6.15 -12.61 5.97
CA ARG A 153 6.28 -13.65 7.00
C ARG A 153 7.27 -13.27 8.11
N ASN A 154 8.13 -12.27 7.89
CA ASN A 154 9.18 -11.86 8.82
C ASN A 154 9.12 -10.33 9.06
N PRO A 155 8.26 -9.86 9.98
CA PRO A 155 7.98 -8.44 10.17
C PRO A 155 9.23 -7.58 10.41
N ASP A 156 10.23 -8.11 11.10
CA ASP A 156 11.47 -7.40 11.48
C ASP A 156 12.46 -7.21 10.30
N MET A 157 12.21 -7.83 9.14
CA MET A 157 13.11 -7.72 8.00
C MET A 157 12.98 -6.36 7.30
N LEU A 158 14.11 -5.78 6.90
CA LEU A 158 14.09 -4.63 6.00
C LEU A 158 13.44 -5.00 4.67
N ARG A 159 12.49 -4.18 4.21
CA ARG A 159 11.83 -4.35 2.91
C ARG A 159 12.77 -3.90 1.79
N ARG A 160 13.56 -4.83 1.26
CA ARG A 160 14.45 -4.60 0.10
C ARG A 160 13.70 -4.90 -1.20
N TRP A 161 12.70 -4.09 -1.50
CA TRP A 161 11.79 -4.33 -2.62
C TRP A 161 12.17 -3.52 -3.85
N ARG A 162 11.95 -4.11 -5.03
CA ARG A 162 12.13 -3.43 -6.32
C ARG A 162 10.79 -2.92 -6.82
N ALA A 163 10.80 -1.74 -7.43
CA ALA A 163 9.65 -1.23 -8.17
C ALA A 163 9.49 -2.02 -9.48
N PHE A 164 8.24 -2.34 -9.82
CA PHE A 164 7.82 -3.03 -11.04
C PHE A 164 6.56 -2.37 -11.58
#